data_AF-A0A074MN55-F1
#
_entry.id   AF-A0A074MN55-F1
#
_cell.length_a   1.000
_cell.length_b   1.000
_cell.length_c   1.000
_cell.angle_alpha   90.00
_cell.angle_beta   90.00
_cell.angle_gamma   90.00
#
_symmetry.space_group_name_H-M   'P 1'
#
loop_
_entity.id
_entity.type
_entity.pdbx_description
1 polymer ?
#
loop_
_entity_poly.entity_id
_entity_poly.type
_entity_poly.pdbx_seq_one_letter_code
_entity_poly.pdbx_strand_id
1 'polypeptide(L)'
;MDDNFEAYANRVRADHYLHWFAVIAAAVWAGTLYGWMAGAGVLIGLLVAISVSNTIILARSGSFRATRISRWAWVLIVFLAIMISSAEVHSVQP
;
A
#
# COMPACT_ATOMS: atom_id res chain seq x y z
N MET A 1 25.48 21.81 3.05
CA MET A 1 24.18 21.13 2.93
C MET A 1 24.05 20.36 4.23
N ASP A 2 23.08 20.67 5.08
CA ASP A 2 23.02 20.11 6.44
C ASP A 2 22.80 18.59 6.39
N ASP A 3 23.62 17.81 7.07
CA ASP A 3 23.51 16.34 7.19
C ASP A 3 22.10 15.89 7.62
N ASN A 4 21.39 16.74 8.38
CA ASN A 4 20.01 16.55 8.78
C ASN A 4 19.01 16.55 7.61
N PHE A 5 19.25 17.38 6.60
CA PHE A 5 18.40 17.46 5.41
C PHE A 5 18.58 16.23 4.52
N GLU A 6 19.83 15.79 4.32
CA GLU A 6 20.11 14.56 3.57
C GLU A 6 19.53 13.31 4.24
N ALA A 7 19.66 13.20 5.56
CA ALA A 7 19.07 12.11 6.34
C ALA A 7 17.53 12.11 6.26
N TYR A 8 16.90 13.28 6.20
CA TYR A 8 15.45 13.40 5.99
C TYR A 8 15.04 12.97 4.58
N ALA A 9 15.71 13.49 3.55
CA ALA A 9 15.44 13.16 2.16
C ALA A 9 15.60 11.66 1.87
N ASN A 10 16.63 11.02 2.45
CA ASN A 10 16.85 9.58 2.37
C ASN A 10 15.71 8.78 3.00
N ARG A 11 15.21 9.19 4.17
CA ARG A 11 14.06 8.54 4.81
C ARG A 11 12.78 8.64 3.97
N VAL A 12 12.52 9.80 3.38
CA VAL A 12 11.33 9.99 2.52
C VAL A 12 11.42 9.12 1.27
N ARG A 13 12.60 9.03 0.64
CA ARG A 13 12.83 8.15 -0.52
C ARG A 13 12.65 6.69 -0.16
N ALA A 14 13.26 6.22 0.93
CA ALA A 14 13.12 4.83 1.38
C ALA A 14 11.65 4.46 1.66
N ASP A 15 10.92 5.35 2.34
CA ASP A 15 9.49 5.16 2.63
C ASP A 15 8.64 5.10 1.35
N HIS A 16 8.98 5.91 0.34
CA HIS A 16 8.31 5.89 -0.96
C HIS A 16 8.55 4.57 -1.71
N TYR A 17 9.81 4.11 -1.78
CA TYR A 17 10.13 2.84 -2.45
C TYR A 17 9.53 1.63 -1.73
N LEU A 18 9.56 1.62 -0.39
CA LEU A 18 8.97 0.55 0.40
C LEU A 18 7.45 0.47 0.20
N HIS A 19 6.79 1.63 0.11
CA HIS A 19 5.37 1.69 -0.18
C HIS A 19 5.03 1.10 -1.56
N TRP A 20 5.76 1.50 -2.60
CA TRP A 20 5.55 0.96 -3.94
C TRP A 20 5.84 -0.54 -4.02
N PHE A 21 6.90 -0.99 -3.35
CA PHE A 21 7.21 -2.41 -3.23
C PHE A 21 6.04 -3.18 -2.61
N ALA A 22 5.45 -2.68 -1.53
CA ALA A 22 4.30 -3.30 -0.87
C ALA A 22 3.05 -3.36 -1.78
N VAL A 23 2.74 -2.27 -2.48
CA VAL A 23 1.60 -2.20 -3.41
C VAL A 23 1.77 -3.18 -4.58
N ILE A 24 2.96 -3.21 -5.18
CA ILE A 24 3.28 -4.12 -6.28
C ILE A 24 3.25 -5.58 -5.79
N ALA A 25 3.81 -5.87 -4.62
CA ALA A 25 3.81 -7.22 -4.06
C ALA A 25 2.38 -7.75 -3.85
N ALA A 26 1.47 -6.92 -3.34
CA ALA A 26 0.05 -7.30 -3.20
C ALA A 26 -0.63 -7.58 -4.54
N ALA A 27 -0.37 -6.73 -5.55
CA ALA A 27 -0.90 -6.93 -6.91
C ALA A 27 -0.32 -8.19 -7.57
N VAL A 28 0.98 -8.45 -7.42
CA VAL A 28 1.62 -9.66 -7.94
C VAL A 28 1.04 -10.90 -7.26
N TRP A 29 0.90 -10.90 -5.93
CA TRP A 29 0.28 -12.00 -5.19
C TRP A 29 -1.13 -12.32 -5.71
N ALA A 30 -1.98 -11.30 -5.84
CA ALA A 30 -3.34 -11.48 -6.37
C ALA A 30 -3.31 -11.97 -7.82
N GLY A 31 -2.38 -11.46 -8.63
CA GLY A 31 -2.15 -11.89 -10.01
C GLY A 31 -1.75 -13.36 -10.12
N THR A 32 -0.90 -13.84 -9.20
CA THR A 32 -0.42 -15.22 -9.19
C THR A 32 -1.50 -16.23 -8.78
N LEU A 33 -2.40 -15.86 -7.87
CA LEU A 33 -3.44 -16.76 -7.37
C LEU A 33 -4.75 -16.71 -8.15
N TYR A 34 -5.18 -15.51 -8.54
CA TYR A 34 -6.51 -15.28 -9.14
C TYR A 34 -6.45 -14.81 -10.60
N GLY A 35 -5.25 -14.71 -11.18
CA GLY A 35 -5.03 -14.33 -12.56
C GLY A 35 -4.73 -12.83 -12.76
N TRP A 36 -4.19 -12.51 -13.94
CA TRP A 36 -3.63 -11.18 -14.24
C TRP A 36 -4.64 -10.03 -14.07
N MET A 37 -5.93 -10.25 -14.34
CA MET A 37 -6.98 -9.24 -14.14
C MET A 37 -7.20 -8.90 -12.67
N ALA A 38 -7.10 -9.88 -11.78
CA ALA A 38 -7.19 -9.65 -10.34
C ALA A 38 -6.00 -8.83 -9.83
N GLY A 39 -4.79 -9.14 -10.30
CA GLY A 39 -3.59 -8.36 -9.98
C GLY A 39 -3.70 -6.90 -10.47
N ALA A 40 -4.14 -6.69 -11.70
CA ALA A 40 -4.38 -5.34 -12.25
C ALA A 40 -5.47 -4.60 -11.45
N GLY A 41 -6.55 -5.29 -11.08
CA GLY A 41 -7.63 -4.74 -10.26
C GLY A 41 -7.15 -4.29 -8.88
N VAL A 42 -6.34 -5.10 -8.19
CA VAL A 42 -5.75 -4.74 -6.89
C VAL A 42 -4.83 -3.54 -7.02
N LEU A 43 -3.98 -3.50 -8.06
CA LEU A 43 -3.08 -2.38 -8.31
C LEU A 43 -3.86 -1.07 -8.52
N ILE A 44 -4.81 -1.07 -9.45
CA ILE A 44 -5.63 0.11 -9.77
C ILE A 44 -6.47 0.52 -8.56
N GLY A 45 -7.10 -0.44 -7.88
CA GLY A 45 -7.92 -0.20 -6.70
C GLY A 45 -7.14 0.46 -5.57
N LEU A 46 -5.94 -0.03 -5.27
CA LEU A 46 -5.04 0.58 -4.28
C LEU A 46 -4.62 1.99 -4.67
N LEU A 47 -4.25 2.20 -5.94
CA LEU A 47 -3.85 3.53 -6.43
C LEU A 47 -4.98 4.55 -6.29
N VAL A 48 -6.20 4.17 -6.67
CA VAL A 48 -7.38 5.03 -6.54
C VAL A 48 -7.69 5.29 -5.07
N ALA A 49 -7.76 4.25 -4.24
CA ALA A 49 -8.09 4.37 -2.82
C ALA A 49 -7.10 5.29 -2.07
N ILE A 50 -5.79 5.09 -2.29
CA ILE A 50 -4.73 5.89 -1.68
C ILE A 50 -4.78 7.33 -2.20
N SER A 51 -4.96 7.53 -3.51
CA SER A 51 -4.99 8.87 -4.11
C SER A 51 -6.19 9.68 -3.59
N VAL A 52 -7.38 9.07 -3.57
CA VAL A 52 -8.60 9.70 -3.07
C VAL A 52 -8.49 10.02 -1.58
N SER A 53 -8.05 9.06 -0.75
CA SER A 53 -7.91 9.30 0.69
C SER A 53 -6.88 10.39 0.98
N ASN A 54 -5.76 10.39 0.26
CA ASN A 54 -4.72 11.42 0.40
C ASN A 54 -5.25 12.81 0.04
N THR A 55 -5.98 12.96 -1.07
CA THR A 55 -6.58 14.23 -1.47
C THR A 55 -7.59 14.73 -0.43
N ILE A 56 -8.45 13.85 0.10
CA ILE A 56 -9.43 14.22 1.13
C ILE A 56 -8.71 14.68 2.42
N ILE A 57 -7.69 13.96 2.86
CA ILE A 57 -6.93 14.29 4.07
C ILE A 57 -6.20 15.62 3.91
N LEU A 58 -5.57 15.86 2.76
CA LEU A 58 -4.89 17.12 2.48
C LEU A 58 -5.89 18.27 2.42
N ALA A 59 -7.04 18.10 1.76
CA ALA A 59 -8.09 19.11 1.68
C ALA A 59 -8.68 19.48 3.05
N ARG A 60 -8.76 18.52 3.99
CA ARG A 60 -9.35 18.75 5.31
C ARG A 60 -8.35 19.18 6.38
N SER A 61 -7.14 18.64 6.37
CA SER A 61 -6.18 18.79 7.47
C SER A 61 -4.87 19.47 7.08
N GLY A 62 -4.52 19.52 5.78
CA GLY A 62 -3.23 19.99 5.31
C GLY A 62 -2.01 19.19 5.83
N SER A 63 -2.23 18.06 6.53
CA SER A 63 -1.17 17.34 7.25
C SER A 63 -0.57 16.21 6.43
N PHE A 64 0.70 16.40 6.01
CA PHE A 64 1.47 15.34 5.34
C PHE A 64 1.71 14.10 6.22
N ARG A 65 1.73 14.27 7.55
CA ARG A 65 1.84 13.13 8.48
C ARG A 65 0.58 12.26 8.41
N ALA A 66 -0.60 12.87 8.36
CA ALA A 66 -1.86 12.13 8.25
C ALA A 66 -1.97 11.38 6.91
N THR A 67 -1.53 12.01 5.81
CA THR A 67 -1.43 11.36 4.49
C THR A 67 -0.52 10.13 4.54
N ARG A 68 0.64 10.23 5.21
CA ARG A 68 1.57 9.11 5.36
C ARG A 68 0.95 7.95 6.14
N ILE A 69 0.27 8.23 7.25
CA ILE A 69 -0.42 7.21 8.06
C ILE A 69 -1.53 6.53 7.25
N SER A 70 -2.37 7.31 6.55
CA SER A 70 -3.45 6.78 5.72
C SER A 70 -2.94 5.84 4.62
N ARG A 71 -1.85 6.23 3.94
CA ARG A 71 -1.23 5.40 2.91
C ARG A 71 -0.76 4.05 3.46
N TRP A 72 -0.13 4.05 4.64
CA TRP A 72 0.30 2.81 5.31
C TRP A 72 -0.86 1.98 5.87
N ALA A 73 -1.96 2.62 6.27
CA ALA A 73 -3.17 1.93 6.69
C ALA A 73 -3.78 1.10 5.56
N TRP A 74 -3.84 1.65 4.33
CA TRP A 74 -4.30 0.88 3.16
C TRP A 74 -3.45 -0.35 2.87
N VAL A 75 -2.11 -0.19 2.94
CA VAL A 75 -1.18 -1.31 2.78
C VAL A 75 -1.43 -2.38 3.84
N LEU A 76 -1.54 -1.99 5.12
CA LEU A 76 -1.82 -2.91 6.22
C LEU A 76 -3.14 -3.67 6.01
N ILE A 77 -4.21 -2.97 5.64
CA ILE A 77 -5.54 -3.57 5.39
C ILE A 77 -5.44 -4.62 4.28
N VAL A 78 -4.73 -4.34 3.19
CA VAL A 78 -4.54 -5.30 2.11
C VAL A 78 -3.74 -6.51 2.56
N PHE A 79 -2.65 -6.34 3.32
CA PHE A 79 -1.91 -7.48 3.87
C PHE A 79 -2.76 -8.33 4.81
N LEU A 80 -3.61 -7.72 5.64
CA LEU A 80 -4.54 -8.46 6.50
C LEU A 80 -5.56 -9.24 5.66
N ALA A 81 -6.12 -8.63 4.62
CA ALA A 81 -7.02 -9.32 3.69
C ALA A 81 -6.35 -10.51 3.00
N ILE A 82 -5.09 -10.35 2.57
CA ILE A 82 -4.27 -11.43 1.99
C ILE A 82 -4.06 -12.58 2.99
N MET A 83 -3.73 -12.26 4.24
CA MET A 83 -3.53 -13.26 5.30
C MET A 83 -4.81 -14.05 5.59
N ILE A 84 -5.95 -13.36 5.71
CA ILE A 84 -7.24 -14.00 5.95
C ILE A 84 -7.61 -14.91 4.77
N SER A 85 -7.48 -14.41 3.55
CA SER A 85 -7.78 -15.19 2.34
C SER A 85 -6.87 -16.42 2.20
N SER A 86 -5.59 -16.30 2.53
CA SER A 86 -4.65 -17.43 2.49
C SER A 86 -4.98 -18.50 3.53
N ALA A 87 -5.47 -18.10 4.71
CA ALA A 87 -5.90 -19.01 5.76
C ALA A 87 -7.13 -19.82 5.34
N GLU A 88 -8.08 -19.21 4.63
CA GLU A 88 -9.25 -19.91 4.08
C GLU A 88 -8.87 -20.94 3.00
N VAL A 89 -7.88 -20.64 2.15
CA VAL A 89 -7.45 -21.60 1.12
C VAL A 89 -6.91 -22.90 1.73
N HIS A 90 -6.25 -22.83 2.89
CA HIS A 90 -5.67 -24.00 3.56
C HIS A 90 -6.67 -24.81 4.38
N SER A 91 -7.84 -24.27 4.72
CA SER A 91 -8.87 -25.00 5.46
C SER A 91 -9.82 -25.79 4.55
N VAL A 92 -9.80 -25.52 3.25
CA VAL A 92 -10.71 -26.14 2.26
C VAL A 92 -10.04 -27.26 1.44
N GLN A 93 -8.71 -27.37 1.47
CA GLN A 93 -7.99 -28.52 0.91
C GLN A 93 -7.76 -29.59 1.99
N PRO A 94 -8.34 -30.80 1.88
CA PRO A 94 -8.07 -31.91 2.79
C PRO A 94 -6.67 -32.51 2.61
#